data_AF-A0AAD7SCM4-F1
#
_entry.id   AF-A0AAD7SCM4-F1
#
_cell.length_a   1.000
_cell.length_b   1.000
_cell.length_c   1.000
_cell.angle_alpha   90.00
_cell.angle_beta   90.00
_cell.angle_gamma   90.00
#
_symmetry.space_group_name_H-M   'P 1'
#
loop_
_entity.id
_entity.type
_entity.pdbx_description
1 polymer ?
#
loop_
_entity_poly.entity_id
_entity_poly.type
_entity_poly.pdbx_seq_one_letter_code
_entity_poly.pdbx_strand_id
1 'polypeptide(L)'
;MRKGVLILLYKGGDRTELGNWRPLTLLTTDCKVLAKVATACLRWVIGGLVSQDQTCGVPGCFCSWKLILLRDVLDWVKERNLPLALVSIDQEKAFDRV
;
A
#
# COMPACT_ATOMS: atom_id res chain seq x y z
N MET A 1 22.06 12.28 14.65
CA MET A 1 21.66 11.26 15.66
C MET A 1 20.93 10.13 14.95
N ARG A 2 21.43 8.88 15.02
CA ARG A 2 20.79 7.67 14.43
C ARG A 2 19.97 6.92 15.49
N LYS A 3 18.97 7.57 16.11
CA LYS A 3 18.13 6.93 17.13
C LYS A 3 16.66 7.09 16.72
N GLY A 4 15.96 5.96 16.58
CA GLY A 4 14.52 5.88 16.43
C GLY A 4 13.93 5.09 17.59
N VAL A 5 12.68 5.35 17.95
CA VAL A 5 11.96 4.59 18.99
C VAL A 5 11.09 3.55 18.31
N LEU A 6 11.30 2.27 18.64
CA LEU A 6 10.45 1.19 18.14
C LEU A 6 9.27 0.99 19.09
N ILE A 7 8.05 1.03 18.54
CA ILE A 7 6.82 0.71 19.26
C ILE A 7 6.10 -0.42 18.55
N LEU A 8 5.37 -1.25 19.29
CA LEU A 8 4.54 -2.31 18.73
C LEU A 8 3.07 -1.86 18.70
N LEU A 9 2.45 -1.89 17.53
CA LEU A 9 1.04 -1.60 17.34
C LEU A 9 0.28 -2.89 17.07
N TYR A 10 -0.72 -3.18 17.90
CA TYR A 10 -1.56 -4.35 17.75
C TYR A 10 -2.48 -4.25 16.52
N LYS A 11 -2.45 -5.25 15.64
CA LYS A 11 -3.27 -5.31 14.41
C LYS A 11 -4.61 -6.03 14.61
N GLY A 12 -4.67 -6.99 15.54
CA GLY A 12 -5.81 -7.91 15.73
C GLY A 12 -5.34 -9.38 15.82
N GLY A 13 -6.19 -10.31 16.28
CA GLY A 13 -5.84 -11.73 16.45
C GLY A 13 -5.59 -12.16 17.89
N ASP A 14 -4.70 -13.13 18.11
CA ASP A 14 -4.20 -13.46 19.45
C ASP A 14 -3.07 -12.48 19.83
N ARG A 15 -3.11 -11.93 21.05
CA ARG A 15 -2.11 -11.01 21.58
C ARG A 15 -0.79 -11.69 21.91
N THR A 16 -0.79 -12.99 22.17
CA THR A 16 0.42 -13.75 22.48
C THR A 16 1.30 -14.01 21.24
N GLU A 17 0.70 -13.94 20.05
CA GLU A 17 1.40 -14.13 18.79
C GLU A 17 2.07 -12.83 18.31
N LEU A 18 3.40 -12.81 18.22
CA LEU A 18 4.16 -11.64 17.76
C LEU A 18 3.83 -11.20 16.32
N GLY A 19 3.38 -12.12 15.45
CA GLY A 19 2.96 -11.80 14.08
C GLY A 19 1.77 -10.84 13.99
N ASN A 20 0.97 -10.75 15.06
CA ASN A 20 -0.19 -9.88 15.17
C ASN A 20 0.15 -8.44 15.61
N TRP A 21 1.45 -8.16 15.78
CA TRP A 21 1.96 -6.84 16.14
C TRP A 21 2.76 -6.24 14.97
N ARG A 22 2.49 -4.96 14.68
CA ARG A 22 3.23 -4.18 13.68
C ARG A 22 4.31 -3.35 14.38
N PRO A 23 5.60 -3.59 14.11
CA PRO A 23 6.64 -2.70 14.57
C PRO A 23 6.54 -1.36 13.81
N LEU A 24 6.52 -0.26 14.55
CA LEU A 24 6.59 1.09 14.00
C LEU A 24 7.84 1.77 14.54
N THR A 25 8.72 2.19 13.64
CA THR A 25 9.88 3.01 14.00
C THR A 25 9.49 4.48 13.97
N LEU A 26 9.41 5.12 15.13
CA LEU A 26 9.22 6.55 15.26
C LEU A 26 10.54 7.27 14.97
N LEU A 27 10.62 7.84 13.76
CA LEU A 27 11.73 8.68 13.33
C LEU A 27 11.68 10.07 13.98
N THR A 28 12.85 10.69 14.11
CA THR A 28 12.98 12.10 14.53
C THR A 28 12.28 13.03 13.55
N THR A 29 11.88 14.20 14.02
CA THR A 29 11.19 15.22 13.20
C THR A 29 12.00 15.59 11.97
N ASP A 30 13.32 15.76 12.11
CA ASP A 30 14.23 16.12 11.01
C ASP A 30 14.15 15.10 9.87
N CYS A 31 14.19 13.80 10.18
CA CYS A 31 14.06 12.73 9.20
C CYS A 31 12.69 12.74 8.51
N LYS A 32 11.62 13.03 9.26
CA LYS A 32 10.26 13.14 8.69
C LYS A 32 10.12 14.33 7.75
N VAL A 33 10.73 15.47 8.09
CA VAL A 33 10.75 16.66 7.22
C VAL A 33 11.49 16.35 5.92
N LEU A 34 12.68 15.77 6.00
CA LEU A 34 13.45 15.39 4.80
C LEU A 34 12.69 14.38 3.93
N ALA A 35 12.09 13.35 4.54
CA ALA A 35 11.26 12.38 3.82
C ALA A 35 10.05 13.04 3.13
N LYS A 36 9.43 14.04 3.78
CA LYS A 36 8.32 14.80 3.21
C LYS A 36 8.76 15.64 2.01
N VAL A 37 9.92 16.29 2.09
CA VAL A 37 10.51 17.04 0.96
C VAL A 37 10.76 16.11 -0.23
N ALA A 38 11.40 14.95 0.00
CA ALA A 38 11.63 13.96 -1.05
C ALA A 38 10.32 13.48 -1.70
N THR A 39 9.30 13.19 -0.88
CA THR A 39 7.97 12.79 -1.37
C THR A 39 7.31 13.89 -2.19
N ALA A 40 7.45 15.16 -1.79
CA ALA A 40 6.91 16.30 -2.52
C ALA A 40 7.57 16.47 -3.90
N CYS A 41 8.87 16.20 -4.01
CA CYS A 41 9.58 16.18 -5.30
C CYS A 41 9.07 15.05 -6.20
N LEU A 42 8.97 13.83 -5.67
CA LEU A 42 8.51 12.66 -6.42
C LEU A 42 7.05 12.79 -6.88
N ARG A 43 6.24 13.54 -6.13
CA ARG A 43 4.81 13.75 -6.41
C ARG A 43 4.53 14.17 -7.86
N TRP A 44 5.40 14.98 -8.45
CA TRP A 44 5.22 15.53 -9.79
C TRP A 44 5.52 14.53 -10.91
N VAL A 45 6.35 13.53 -10.64
CA VAL A 45 6.83 12.58 -11.65
C VAL A 45 6.28 11.17 -11.45
N ILE A 46 5.82 10.82 -10.24
CA ILE A 46 5.47 9.43 -9.88
C ILE A 46 4.41 8.84 -10.82
N GLY A 47 3.43 9.63 -11.26
CA GLY A 47 2.36 9.17 -12.15
C GLY A 47 2.85 8.74 -13.54
N GLY A 48 4.02 9.21 -13.98
CA GLY A 48 4.66 8.76 -15.22
C GLY A 48 5.71 7.66 -15.03
N LEU A 49 6.11 7.38 -13.78
CA LEU A 49 7.14 6.38 -13.46
C LEU A 49 6.56 5.01 -13.11
N VAL A 50 5.37 4.97 -12.53
CA VAL A 50 4.70 3.72 -12.15
C VAL A 50 3.68 3.28 -13.19
N SER A 51 3.30 2.00 -13.17
CA SER A 51 2.21 1.49 -14.01
C SER A 51 0.92 2.27 -13.76
N GLN A 52 0.11 2.47 -14.80
CA GLN A 52 -1.23 3.07 -14.69
C GLN A 52 -2.16 2.27 -13.76
N ASP A 53 -1.84 1.01 -13.50
CA ASP A 53 -2.57 0.17 -12.56
C ASP A 53 -2.18 0.36 -11.09
N GLN A 54 -1.04 1.01 -10.82
CA GLN A 54 -0.61 1.34 -9.47
C GLN A 54 -1.36 2.59 -8.96
N THR A 55 -2.27 2.40 -8.01
CA THR A 55 -3.06 3.52 -7.45
C THR A 55 -2.58 4.00 -6.09
N CYS A 56 -1.99 3.12 -5.29
CA CYS A 56 -1.53 3.45 -3.94
C CYS A 56 -0.35 4.43 -4.00
N GLY A 57 -0.45 5.55 -3.30
CA GLY A 57 0.60 6.57 -3.24
C GLY A 57 0.70 7.48 -4.46
N VAL A 58 -0.13 7.29 -5.48
CA VAL A 58 -0.16 8.13 -6.69
C VAL A 58 -1.22 9.25 -6.52
N PRO A 59 -0.85 10.53 -6.71
CA PRO A 59 -1.79 11.65 -6.59
C PRO A 59 -2.95 11.53 -7.58
N GLY A 60 -4.17 11.81 -7.11
CA GLY A 60 -5.38 11.77 -7.94
C GLY A 60 -5.96 10.37 -8.17
N CYS A 61 -5.32 9.31 -7.66
CA CYS A 61 -5.84 7.95 -7.72
C CYS A 61 -6.64 7.60 -6.45
N PHE A 62 -7.69 6.79 -6.62
CA PHE A 62 -8.54 6.31 -5.52
C PHE A 62 -8.67 4.79 -5.55
N CYS A 63 -8.69 4.15 -4.38
CA CYS A 63 -8.87 2.70 -4.27
C CYS A 63 -10.23 2.25 -4.85
N SER A 64 -11.27 3.08 -4.68
CA SER A 64 -12.61 2.83 -5.21
C SER A 64 -12.64 2.63 -6.72
N TRP A 65 -11.79 3.31 -7.48
CA TRP A 65 -11.67 3.10 -8.93
C TRP A 65 -11.41 1.63 -9.25
N LYS A 66 -10.45 1.01 -8.56
CA LYS A 66 -10.03 -0.38 -8.85
C LYS A 66 -11.11 -1.37 -8.44
N LEU A 67 -11.85 -1.07 -7.37
CA LEU A 67 -13.02 -1.87 -6.97
C LEU A 67 -14.14 -1.81 -8.02
N ILE A 68 -14.43 -0.62 -8.55
CA ILE A 68 -15.43 -0.44 -9.61
C ILE A 68 -14.99 -1.16 -10.88
N LEU A 69 -13.74 -0.96 -11.31
CA LEU A 69 -13.19 -1.64 -12.49
C LEU A 69 -13.27 -3.17 -12.35
N LEU A 70 -12.90 -3.72 -11.19
CA LEU A 70 -13.00 -5.16 -10.95
C LEU A 70 -14.45 -5.65 -11.05
N ARG A 71 -15.40 -4.91 -10.47
CA ARG A 71 -16.82 -5.22 -10.58
C ARG A 71 -17.28 -5.21 -12.04
N ASP A 72 -16.94 -4.18 -12.79
CA ASP A 72 -17.35 -4.05 -14.19
C ASP A 72 -16.78 -5.18 -15.07
N VAL A 73 -15.52 -5.58 -14.83
CA VAL A 73 -14.92 -6.74 -15.50
C VAL A 73 -15.66 -8.03 -15.15
N LEU A 74 -16.01 -8.24 -13.88
CA LEU A 74 -16.75 -9.42 -13.45
C LEU A 74 -18.14 -9.49 -14.11
N ASP A 75 -18.84 -8.36 -14.19
CA ASP A 75 -20.17 -8.30 -14.80
C ASP A 75 -20.10 -8.49 -16.32
N TRP A 76 -19.12 -7.88 -17.00
CA TRP A 76 -18.88 -8.06 -18.44
C TRP A 76 -18.57 -9.52 -18.85
N VAL A 77 -17.75 -10.21 -18.04
CA VAL A 77 -17.42 -11.62 -18.27
C VAL A 77 -18.66 -12.50 -18.10
N LYS A 78 -19.48 -12.25 -17.08
CA LYS A 78 -20.72 -13.00 -16.83
C LYS A 78 -21.71 -12.85 -17.99
N GLU A 79 -21.92 -11.62 -18.47
CA GLU A 79 -22.82 -11.33 -19.59
C GLU A 79 -22.44 -12.07 -20.87
N ARG A 80 -21.13 -12.30 -21.09
CA ARG A 80 -20.59 -12.96 -22.29
C ARG A 80 -20.29 -14.44 -22.10
N ASN A 81 -20.55 -14.98 -20.91
CA ASN A 81 -20.24 -16.37 -20.55
C ASN A 81 -18.78 -16.76 -20.86
N LEU A 82 -17.85 -15.87 -20.54
CA LEU A 82 -16.41 -16.09 -20.76
C LEU A 82 -15.75 -16.71 -19.53
N PRO A 83 -14.69 -17.52 -19.71
CA PRO A 83 -13.88 -17.98 -18.58
C PRO A 83 -13.06 -16.82 -18.00
N LEU A 84 -12.97 -16.75 -16.67
CA LEU A 84 -12.17 -15.76 -15.94
C LEU A 84 -11.56 -16.40 -14.69
N ALA A 85 -10.32 -16.01 -14.39
CA ALA A 85 -9.67 -16.31 -13.12
C ALA A 85 -9.30 -15.00 -12.41
N LEU A 86 -9.59 -14.92 -11.11
CA LEU A 86 -9.16 -13.83 -10.25
C LEU A 86 -8.08 -14.32 -9.30
N VAL A 87 -6.93 -13.65 -9.31
CA VAL A 87 -5.79 -13.98 -8.44
C VAL A 87 -5.57 -12.83 -7.46
N SER A 88 -5.71 -13.12 -6.18
CA SER A 88 -5.43 -12.17 -5.10
C SER A 88 -4.09 -12.52 -4.45
N ILE A 89 -3.13 -11.60 -4.52
CA ILE A 89 -1.78 -11.77 -3.98
C ILE A 89 -1.53 -10.67 -2.94
N ASP A 90 -0.99 -11.05 -1.79
CA ASP A 90 -0.59 -10.11 -0.73
C ASP A 90 0.86 -10.39 -0.31
N GLN A 91 1.60 -9.34 0.07
CA GLN A 91 2.98 -9.46 0.54
C GLN A 91 3.03 -9.39 2.06
N GLU A 92 3.54 -10.46 2.67
CA GLU A 92 3.77 -10.49 4.11
C GLU A 92 4.86 -9.46 4.48
N LYS A 93 4.48 -8.49 5.34
CA LYS A 93 5.39 -7.46 5.87
C LYS A 93 6.12 -6.68 4.76
N ALA A 94 5.35 -6.17 3.80
CA ALA A 94 5.85 -5.47 2.62
C ALA A 94 6.89 -4.36 2.89
N PHE A 95 6.84 -3.66 4.04
CA PHE A 95 7.81 -2.61 4.37
C PHE A 95 9.06 -3.11 5.10
N ASP A 96 8.99 -4.27 5.76
CA ASP A 96 10.11 -4.85 6.51
C ASP A 96 11.03 -5.69 5.60
N ARG A 97 10.56 -6.04 4.39
CA ARG A 97 11.22 -6.92 3.43
C ARG A 97 11.65 -6.21 2.13
N VAL A 98 11.78 -4.87 2.16
CA VAL A 98 12.27 -4.03 1.04
C VAL A 98 13.78 -4.02 0.97
#